data_AF-A0A822BT74-F1
#
_entry.id   AF-A0A822BT74-F1
#
_cell.length_a   1.000
_cell.length_b   1.000
_cell.length_c   1.000
_cell.angle_alpha   90.00
_cell.angle_beta   90.00
_cell.angle_gamma   90.00
#
_symmetry.space_group_name_H-M   'P 1'
#
loop_
_entity.id
_entity.type
_entity.pdbx_description
1 polymer ?
#
loop_
_entity_poly.entity_id
_entity_poly.type
_entity_poly.pdbx_seq_one_letter_code
_entity_poly.pdbx_strand_id
1 'polypeptide(L)'
;LQCVQRLNKTLNKHFEKRPEDKIKFERFKIENLDNFNLVELFFIKLLRIPNYNFKLKCYQYCDELQSQLNLLSQSIDRIIHGIELILHHEYLPGIFQLLCYLYNIVSNKCVPGLDLISLVDALNSPTNHINKTVAHVLAEILNEHYSNYLINIINDQALIELKKLILIKYEKLYIEIREIYQQYQQLEYEYIDIKNQYELPLFISSMLLEAKKQFEKLFQQEILIKKGEQDLAIYFCSNDLTIDICLSTVGQFVDKLRLAHIENMKEQKQKVSITNYERKHSVLLPIKKKSSFLPGV
;
A
#
# COMPACT_ATOMS: atom_id res chain seq x y z
N LEU A 1 9.34 -19.24 -18.93
CA LEU A 1 8.86 -17.89 -18.58
C LEU A 1 8.94 -16.98 -19.81
N GLN A 2 10.00 -16.21 -20.06
CA GLN A 2 10.13 -15.45 -21.33
C GLN A 2 10.08 -16.32 -22.59
N CYS A 3 10.46 -17.61 -22.49
CA CYS A 3 10.49 -18.52 -23.63
C CYS A 3 9.10 -18.87 -24.19
N VAL A 4 8.06 -19.05 -23.36
CA VAL A 4 6.73 -19.43 -23.85
C VAL A 4 6.03 -18.24 -24.51
N GLN A 5 6.13 -17.05 -23.93
CA GLN A 5 5.70 -15.81 -24.57
C GLN A 5 6.45 -15.51 -25.86
N ARG A 6 7.79 -15.57 -25.84
CA ARG A 6 8.59 -15.36 -27.06
C ARG A 6 8.23 -16.39 -28.10
N LEU A 7 8.01 -17.64 -27.71
CA LEU A 7 7.57 -18.69 -28.60
C LEU A 7 6.18 -18.36 -29.17
N ASN A 8 5.16 -18.12 -28.35
CA ASN A 8 3.80 -17.80 -28.80
C ASN A 8 3.77 -16.57 -29.72
N LYS A 9 4.47 -15.49 -29.33
CA LYS A 9 4.58 -14.26 -30.11
C LYS A 9 5.35 -14.46 -31.41
N THR A 10 6.42 -15.24 -31.41
CA THR A 10 7.23 -15.53 -32.61
C THR A 10 6.47 -16.47 -33.55
N LEU A 11 5.76 -17.47 -33.01
CA LEU A 11 4.90 -18.39 -33.74
C LEU A 11 3.76 -17.64 -34.44
N ASN A 12 3.01 -16.83 -33.70
CA ASN A 12 1.89 -16.07 -34.27
C ASN A 12 2.39 -15.08 -35.31
N LYS A 13 3.48 -14.35 -35.04
CA LYS A 13 4.11 -13.44 -36.00
C LYS A 13 4.66 -14.16 -37.24
N HIS A 14 5.14 -15.39 -37.12
CA HIS A 14 5.61 -16.19 -38.25
C HIS A 14 4.44 -16.57 -39.16
N PHE A 15 3.35 -17.08 -38.59
CA PHE A 15 2.18 -17.51 -39.35
C PHE A 15 1.31 -16.34 -39.85
N GLU A 16 1.32 -15.18 -39.19
CA GLU A 16 0.71 -13.95 -39.71
C GLU A 16 1.47 -13.43 -40.94
N LYS A 17 2.79 -13.55 -40.95
CA LYS A 17 3.63 -13.11 -42.08
C LYS A 17 3.64 -14.10 -43.25
N ARG A 18 3.45 -15.39 -42.96
CA ARG A 18 3.48 -16.49 -43.93
C ARG A 18 2.38 -17.51 -43.63
N PRO A 19 1.11 -17.17 -43.91
CA PRO A 19 -0.01 -18.08 -43.67
C PRO A 19 0.09 -19.37 -44.51
N GLU A 20 0.70 -19.30 -45.68
CA GLU A 20 0.97 -20.45 -46.57
C GLU A 20 1.87 -21.51 -45.92
N ASP A 21 2.81 -21.11 -45.05
CA ASP A 21 3.68 -22.05 -44.33
C ASP A 21 2.88 -22.89 -43.34
N LYS A 22 1.82 -22.34 -42.74
CA LYS A 22 0.92 -23.09 -41.85
C LYS A 22 0.23 -24.22 -42.60
N ILE A 23 -0.35 -23.89 -43.76
CA ILE A 23 -1.04 -24.85 -44.64
C ILE A 23 -0.06 -25.90 -45.16
N LYS A 24 1.15 -25.48 -45.54
CA LYS A 24 2.23 -26.36 -45.97
C LYS A 24 2.57 -27.38 -44.89
N PHE A 25 2.84 -26.93 -43.66
CA PHE A 25 3.23 -27.82 -42.55
C PHE A 25 2.08 -28.69 -42.04
N GLU A 26 0.82 -28.23 -42.10
CA GLU A 26 -0.37 -29.03 -41.76
C GLU A 26 -0.57 -30.22 -42.74
N ARG A 27 -0.21 -30.06 -44.01
CA ARG A 27 -0.38 -31.08 -45.06
C ARG A 27 0.74 -32.13 -45.13
N PHE A 28 1.88 -31.90 -44.48
CA PHE A 28 3.03 -32.82 -44.58
C PHE A 28 2.84 -34.09 -43.75
N LYS A 29 2.97 -35.26 -44.41
CA LYS A 29 2.99 -36.59 -43.77
C LYS A 29 4.38 -36.88 -43.16
N ILE A 30 4.39 -37.65 -42.07
CA ILE A 30 5.57 -38.03 -41.24
C ILE A 30 6.65 -38.77 -42.04
N GLU A 31 6.29 -39.37 -43.17
CA GLU A 31 7.14 -40.31 -43.90
C GLU A 31 8.38 -39.67 -44.55
N ASN A 32 8.47 -38.33 -44.63
CA ASN A 32 9.61 -37.59 -45.20
C ASN A 32 10.30 -36.65 -44.19
N LEU A 33 10.37 -37.02 -42.91
CA LEU A 33 10.98 -36.19 -41.85
C LEU A 33 12.47 -35.88 -42.06
N ASP A 34 13.20 -36.74 -42.78
CA ASP A 34 14.66 -36.64 -42.94
C ASP A 34 15.11 -35.44 -43.80
N ASN A 35 14.19 -34.82 -44.54
CA ASN A 35 14.48 -33.67 -45.42
C ASN A 35 14.27 -32.30 -44.76
N PHE A 36 13.83 -32.27 -43.50
CA PHE A 36 13.47 -31.02 -42.83
C PHE A 36 14.56 -30.58 -41.84
N ASN A 37 14.78 -29.27 -41.78
CA ASN A 37 15.63 -28.72 -40.72
C ASN A 37 14.90 -28.77 -39.36
N LEU A 38 15.65 -28.60 -38.27
CA LEU A 38 15.11 -28.67 -36.90
C LEU A 38 13.94 -27.71 -36.64
N VAL A 39 13.91 -26.55 -37.30
CA VAL A 39 12.86 -25.54 -37.13
C VAL A 39 11.57 -26.01 -37.81
N GLU A 40 11.65 -26.50 -39.04
CA GLU A 40 10.50 -27.06 -39.77
C GLU A 40 9.94 -28.30 -39.05
N LEU A 41 10.82 -29.17 -38.57
CA LEU A 41 10.45 -30.33 -37.73
C LEU A 41 9.69 -29.91 -36.47
N PHE A 42 10.10 -28.82 -35.83
CA PHE A 42 9.41 -28.27 -34.67
C PHE A 42 8.00 -27.79 -35.04
N PHE A 43 7.84 -27.00 -36.10
CA PHE A 43 6.53 -26.52 -36.54
C PHE A 43 5.58 -27.65 -36.97
N ILE A 44 6.07 -28.64 -37.70
CA ILE A 44 5.31 -29.82 -38.10
C ILE A 44 4.82 -30.58 -36.86
N LYS A 45 5.68 -30.78 -35.86
CA LYS A 45 5.29 -31.44 -34.59
C LYS A 45 4.27 -30.60 -33.81
N LEU A 46 4.46 -29.29 -33.73
CA LEU A 46 3.59 -28.37 -33.00
C LEU A 46 2.18 -28.32 -33.60
N LEU A 47 2.07 -28.19 -34.92
CA LEU A 47 0.78 -28.07 -35.62
C LEU A 47 -0.07 -29.34 -35.53
N ARG A 48 0.55 -30.50 -35.29
CA ARG A 48 -0.17 -31.76 -35.03
C ARG A 48 -0.76 -31.84 -33.63
N ILE A 49 -0.36 -30.98 -32.70
CA ILE A 49 -0.97 -30.94 -31.38
C ILE A 49 -2.35 -30.28 -31.53
N PRO A 50 -3.45 -30.99 -31.21
CA PRO A 50 -4.78 -30.43 -31.30
C PRO A 50 -4.89 -29.19 -30.42
N ASN A 51 -5.41 -28.11 -31.00
CA ASN A 51 -5.61 -26.82 -30.32
C ASN A 51 -4.34 -26.29 -29.62
N TYR A 52 -3.17 -26.47 -30.25
CA TYR A 52 -1.89 -26.02 -29.66
C TYR A 52 -1.91 -24.53 -29.27
N ASN A 53 -2.55 -23.67 -30.09
CA ASN A 53 -2.63 -22.24 -29.81
C ASN A 53 -3.40 -21.96 -28.51
N PHE A 54 -4.58 -22.56 -28.35
CA PHE A 54 -5.35 -22.47 -27.10
C PHE A 54 -4.55 -22.98 -25.88
N LYS A 55 -3.87 -24.13 -26.02
CA LYS A 55 -3.03 -24.68 -24.96
C LYS A 55 -1.89 -23.71 -24.59
N LEU A 56 -1.22 -23.12 -25.57
CA LEU A 56 -0.17 -22.12 -25.34
C LEU A 56 -0.71 -20.88 -24.63
N LYS A 57 -1.89 -20.36 -25.00
CA LYS A 57 -2.52 -19.26 -24.28
C LYS A 57 -2.83 -19.64 -22.82
N CYS A 58 -3.32 -20.85 -22.57
CA CYS A 58 -3.59 -21.33 -21.20
C CYS A 58 -2.32 -21.43 -20.36
N TYR A 59 -1.21 -21.92 -20.93
CA TYR A 59 0.08 -21.94 -20.24
C TYR A 59 0.58 -20.54 -19.92
N GLN A 60 0.47 -19.61 -20.88
CA GLN A 60 0.85 -18.22 -20.66
C GLN A 60 0.01 -17.56 -19.55
N TYR A 61 -1.30 -17.82 -19.56
CA TYR A 61 -2.21 -17.31 -18.54
C TYR A 61 -1.86 -17.84 -17.14
N CYS A 62 -1.63 -19.14 -17.02
CA CYS A 62 -1.30 -19.79 -15.75
C CYS A 62 -0.02 -19.25 -15.12
N ASP A 63 1.03 -19.02 -15.92
CA ASP A 63 2.32 -18.57 -15.40
C ASP A 63 2.29 -17.08 -15.00
N GLU A 64 1.79 -16.22 -15.89
CA GLU A 64 2.00 -14.77 -15.78
C GLU A 64 0.80 -14.04 -15.19
N LEU A 65 -0.38 -14.29 -15.73
CA LEU A 65 -1.58 -13.56 -15.35
C LEU A 65 -2.04 -13.94 -13.94
N GLN A 66 -1.87 -15.19 -13.53
CA GLN A 66 -2.16 -15.60 -12.16
C GLN A 66 -1.24 -14.90 -11.14
N SER A 67 0.06 -14.81 -11.44
CA SER A 67 1.03 -14.11 -10.58
C SER A 67 0.71 -12.62 -10.49
N GLN A 68 0.33 -12.00 -11.62
CA GLN A 68 -0.07 -10.61 -11.71
C GLN A 68 -1.35 -10.33 -10.90
N LEU A 69 -2.38 -11.17 -11.04
CA LEU A 69 -3.63 -11.06 -10.28
C LEU A 69 -3.40 -11.14 -8.77
N ASN A 70 -2.49 -12.01 -8.31
CA ASN A 70 -2.14 -12.09 -6.89
C ASN A 70 -1.51 -10.79 -6.38
N LEU A 71 -0.60 -10.17 -7.14
CA LEU A 71 0.02 -8.89 -6.77
C LEU A 71 -1.00 -7.74 -6.75
N LEU A 72 -1.91 -7.73 -7.72
CA LEU A 72 -3.01 -6.76 -7.77
C LEU A 72 -3.94 -6.90 -6.56
N SER A 73 -4.35 -8.13 -6.23
CA SER A 73 -5.22 -8.40 -5.08
C SER A 73 -4.55 -8.00 -3.76
N GLN A 74 -3.26 -8.31 -3.57
CA GLN A 74 -2.53 -7.89 -2.37
C GLN A 74 -2.44 -6.36 -2.23
N SER A 75 -2.30 -5.66 -3.35
CA SER A 75 -2.24 -4.19 -3.35
C SER A 75 -3.59 -3.58 -2.95
N ILE A 76 -4.68 -4.15 -3.44
CA ILE A 76 -6.06 -3.77 -3.09
C ILE A 76 -6.35 -4.10 -1.62
N ASP A 77 -5.95 -5.28 -1.14
CA ASP A 77 -6.13 -5.70 0.26
C ASP A 77 -5.47 -4.73 1.24
N ARG A 78 -4.30 -4.17 0.89
CA ARG A 78 -3.63 -3.15 1.73
C ARG A 78 -4.44 -1.85 1.83
N ILE A 79 -5.11 -1.44 0.76
CA ILE A 79 -5.98 -0.25 0.78
C ILE A 79 -7.19 -0.51 1.66
N ILE A 80 -7.88 -1.64 1.46
CA ILE A 80 -9.05 -2.02 2.27
C ILE A 80 -8.68 -2.08 3.75
N HIS A 81 -7.54 -2.70 4.07
CA HIS A 81 -7.05 -2.75 5.45
C HIS A 81 -6.75 -1.34 5.99
N GLY A 82 -6.21 -0.44 5.18
CA GLY A 82 -5.98 0.95 5.59
C GLY A 82 -7.28 1.71 5.88
N ILE A 83 -8.33 1.47 5.10
CA ILE A 83 -9.66 2.05 5.34
C ILE A 83 -10.23 1.52 6.67
N GLU A 84 -10.27 0.21 6.83
CA GLU A 84 -10.74 -0.47 8.05
C GLU A 84 -9.97 -0.01 9.28
N LEU A 85 -8.64 0.12 9.15
CA LEU A 85 -7.77 0.60 10.23
C LEU A 85 -8.22 1.98 10.69
N ILE A 86 -8.49 2.93 9.78
CA ILE A 86 -8.94 4.28 10.16
C ILE A 86 -10.32 4.24 10.82
N LEU A 87 -11.29 3.56 10.19
CA LEU A 87 -12.69 3.54 10.64
C LEU A 87 -12.86 2.88 12.02
N HIS A 88 -11.98 1.94 12.36
CA HIS A 88 -12.09 1.13 13.56
C HIS A 88 -10.93 1.34 14.54
N HIS A 89 -10.06 2.33 14.32
CA HIS A 89 -8.98 2.60 15.26
C HIS A 89 -9.52 3.13 16.59
N GLU A 90 -9.24 2.40 17.68
CA GLU A 90 -9.73 2.72 19.02
C GLU A 90 -9.33 4.14 19.50
N TYR A 91 -8.08 4.54 19.21
CA TYR A 91 -7.51 5.77 19.79
C TYR A 91 -7.54 6.99 18.88
N LEU A 92 -7.84 6.85 17.58
CA LEU A 92 -7.85 7.99 16.65
C LEU A 92 -8.88 9.06 17.07
N PRO A 93 -10.15 8.71 17.41
CA PRO A 93 -11.15 9.69 17.82
C PRO A 93 -10.70 10.53 19.01
N GLY A 94 -10.12 9.89 20.03
CA GLY A 94 -9.68 10.58 21.25
C GLY A 94 -8.59 11.61 20.96
N ILE A 95 -7.69 11.32 20.02
CA ILE A 95 -6.60 12.24 19.67
C ILE A 95 -7.09 13.38 18.79
N PHE A 96 -8.02 13.13 17.86
CA PHE A 96 -8.67 14.20 17.11
C PHE A 96 -9.45 15.15 18.02
N GLN A 97 -10.14 14.60 19.03
CA GLN A 97 -10.84 15.40 20.04
C GLN A 97 -9.86 16.29 20.84
N LEU A 98 -8.73 15.73 21.32
CA LEU A 98 -7.71 16.49 22.03
C LEU A 98 -7.08 17.58 21.16
N LEU A 99 -6.80 17.28 19.88
CA LEU A 99 -6.32 18.28 18.93
C LEU A 99 -7.32 19.42 18.77
N CYS A 100 -8.61 19.11 18.63
CA CYS A 100 -9.65 20.11 18.47
C CYS A 100 -9.74 21.04 19.70
N TYR A 101 -9.70 20.48 20.92
CA TYR A 101 -9.64 21.29 22.14
C TYR A 101 -8.41 22.17 22.19
N LEU A 102 -7.22 21.61 21.91
CA LEU A 102 -5.97 22.37 21.91
C LEU A 102 -6.00 23.48 20.86
N TYR A 103 -6.51 23.20 19.67
CA TYR A 103 -6.67 24.18 18.60
C TYR A 103 -7.60 25.33 19.01
N ASN A 104 -8.75 25.03 19.63
CA ASN A 104 -9.68 26.04 20.12
C ASN A 104 -9.04 26.97 21.16
N ILE A 105 -8.26 26.41 22.09
CA ILE A 105 -7.52 27.19 23.09
C ILE A 105 -6.48 28.10 22.43
N VAL A 106 -5.65 27.55 21.53
CA VAL A 106 -4.55 28.29 20.90
C VAL A 106 -5.06 29.37 19.93
N SER A 107 -6.14 29.07 19.21
CA SER A 107 -6.70 29.99 18.20
C SER A 107 -7.75 30.96 18.76
N ASN A 108 -8.13 30.83 20.04
CA ASN A 108 -9.25 31.54 20.66
C ASN A 108 -10.55 31.44 19.83
N LYS A 109 -10.81 30.23 19.31
CA LYS A 109 -12.01 29.87 18.55
C LYS A 109 -12.81 28.82 19.33
N CYS A 110 -14.06 28.63 18.93
CA CYS A 110 -14.92 27.56 19.43
C CYS A 110 -15.50 26.79 18.25
N VAL A 111 -14.66 25.99 17.58
CA VAL A 111 -15.11 25.10 16.51
C VAL A 111 -15.47 23.72 17.07
N PRO A 112 -16.54 23.08 16.57
CA PRO A 112 -16.99 21.76 17.04
C PRO A 112 -16.12 20.61 16.51
N GLY A 113 -15.30 20.87 15.48
CA GLY A 113 -14.45 19.88 14.84
C GLY A 113 -13.43 20.56 13.91
N LEU A 114 -12.49 19.76 13.40
CA LEU A 114 -11.53 20.18 12.38
C LEU A 114 -11.76 19.33 11.14
N ASP A 115 -11.74 19.98 9.98
CA ASP A 115 -11.75 19.27 8.70
C ASP A 115 -10.49 18.39 8.60
N LEU A 116 -10.62 17.22 7.98
CA LEU A 116 -9.53 16.25 7.86
C LEU A 116 -8.24 16.89 7.31
N ILE A 117 -8.38 17.68 6.24
CA ILE A 117 -7.26 18.34 5.56
C ILE A 117 -6.55 19.33 6.52
N SER A 118 -7.30 19.96 7.42
CA SER A 118 -6.77 20.92 8.40
C SER A 118 -6.07 20.26 9.59
N LEU A 119 -6.13 18.93 9.78
CA LEU A 119 -5.48 18.26 10.91
C LEU A 119 -3.95 18.49 10.91
N VAL A 120 -3.31 18.34 9.76
CA VAL A 120 -1.86 18.50 9.64
C VAL A 120 -1.46 19.97 9.82
N ASP A 121 -2.29 20.91 9.35
CA ASP A 121 -2.07 22.34 9.52
C ASP A 121 -2.26 22.80 10.98
N ALA A 122 -3.26 22.26 11.66
CA ALA A 122 -3.44 22.47 13.09
C ALA A 122 -2.18 22.04 13.85
N LEU A 123 -1.59 20.89 13.53
CA LEU A 123 -0.32 20.43 14.10
C LEU A 123 0.89 21.35 13.77
N ASN A 124 0.87 22.05 12.64
CA ASN A 124 1.93 23.01 12.24
C ASN A 124 1.83 24.33 12.99
N SER A 125 0.68 24.64 13.60
CA SER A 125 0.44 25.96 14.15
C SER A 125 1.47 26.28 15.25
N PRO A 126 2.10 27.48 15.21
CA PRO A 126 3.09 27.87 16.20
C PRO A 126 2.42 28.08 17.56
N THR A 127 3.18 27.89 18.62
CA THR A 127 2.75 28.18 19.99
C THR A 127 3.53 29.39 20.52
N ASN A 128 3.17 29.84 21.72
CA ASN A 128 3.90 30.93 22.40
C ASN A 128 5.31 30.52 22.83
N HIS A 129 5.67 29.24 22.76
CA HIS A 129 7.00 28.74 23.04
C HIS A 129 7.86 28.71 21.76
N ILE A 130 9.09 29.22 21.88
CA ILE A 130 10.06 29.24 20.77
C ILE A 130 10.29 27.82 20.26
N ASN A 131 10.23 27.65 18.93
CA ASN A 131 10.43 26.39 18.21
C ASN A 131 9.45 25.26 18.56
N LYS A 132 8.33 25.55 19.24
CA LYS A 132 7.30 24.55 19.52
C LYS A 132 6.02 24.84 18.74
N THR A 133 5.50 23.79 18.13
CA THR A 133 4.20 23.79 17.45
C THR A 133 3.14 23.09 18.30
N VAL A 134 1.87 23.19 17.89
CA VAL A 134 0.76 22.44 18.48
C VAL A 134 1.05 20.93 18.55
N ALA A 135 1.76 20.36 17.58
CA ALA A 135 2.19 18.96 17.64
C ALA A 135 3.06 18.63 18.87
N HIS A 136 3.97 19.54 19.22
CA HIS A 136 4.85 19.36 20.37
C HIS A 136 4.07 19.41 21.67
N VAL A 137 3.15 20.37 21.79
CA VAL A 137 2.30 20.52 22.98
C VAL A 137 1.35 19.33 23.10
N LEU A 138 0.72 18.88 22.02
CA LEU A 138 -0.14 17.70 22.03
C LEU A 138 0.65 16.44 22.43
N ALA A 139 1.86 16.25 21.89
CA ALA A 139 2.71 15.13 22.27
C ALA A 139 3.15 15.17 23.74
N GLU A 140 3.38 16.37 24.31
CA GLU A 140 3.65 16.53 25.76
C GLU A 140 2.41 16.16 26.59
N ILE A 141 1.23 16.67 26.23
CA ILE A 141 -0.02 16.34 26.90
C ILE A 141 -0.29 14.83 26.87
N LEU A 142 -0.09 14.20 25.70
CA LEU A 142 -0.25 12.75 25.55
C LEU A 142 0.73 11.98 26.44
N ASN A 143 1.97 12.44 26.56
CA ASN A 143 2.99 11.79 27.36
C ASN A 143 2.79 11.99 28.88
N GLU A 144 2.27 13.14 29.30
CA GLU A 144 2.09 13.46 30.72
C GLU A 144 0.75 12.95 31.28
N HIS A 145 -0.33 13.07 30.51
CA HIS A 145 -1.69 12.79 30.98
C HIS A 145 -2.30 11.52 30.39
N TYR A 146 -1.78 11.02 29.27
CA TYR A 146 -2.35 9.89 28.52
C TYR A 146 -1.33 8.78 28.22
N SER A 147 -0.29 8.68 29.05
CA SER A 147 0.85 7.76 28.88
C SER A 147 0.49 6.28 28.86
N ASN A 148 -0.64 5.91 29.46
CA ASN A 148 -1.04 4.50 29.55
C ASN A 148 -1.86 4.02 28.34
N TYR A 149 -2.30 4.91 27.44
CA TYR A 149 -3.16 4.51 26.32
C TYR A 149 -2.95 5.33 25.04
N LEU A 150 -3.38 6.60 24.95
CA LEU A 150 -3.37 7.35 23.68
C LEU A 150 -1.97 7.57 23.10
N ILE A 151 -0.95 7.67 23.94
CA ILE A 151 0.43 7.86 23.47
C ILE A 151 0.89 6.73 22.52
N ASN A 152 0.30 5.54 22.64
CA ASN A 152 0.68 4.38 21.82
C ASN A 152 0.43 4.61 20.33
N ILE A 153 -0.52 5.48 19.96
CA ILE A 153 -0.77 5.80 18.55
C ILE A 153 0.48 6.31 17.85
N ILE A 154 1.32 7.02 18.60
CA ILE A 154 2.49 7.71 18.08
C ILE A 154 3.52 6.71 17.54
N ASN A 155 3.47 5.47 18.05
CA ASN A 155 4.34 4.37 17.63
C ASN A 155 3.59 3.34 16.77
N ASP A 156 2.34 3.60 16.39
CA ASP A 156 1.58 2.70 15.53
C ASP A 156 2.11 2.76 14.10
N GLN A 157 2.92 1.76 13.75
CA GLN A 157 3.52 1.68 12.43
C GLN A 157 2.47 1.47 11.33
N ALA A 158 1.35 0.80 11.60
CA ALA A 158 0.32 0.59 10.60
C ALA A 158 -0.31 1.93 10.18
N LEU A 159 -0.57 2.82 11.15
CA LEU A 159 -1.05 4.18 10.86
C LEU A 159 0.00 5.03 10.14
N ILE A 160 1.27 4.97 10.54
CA ILE A 160 2.36 5.74 9.90
C ILE A 160 2.54 5.33 8.44
N GLU A 161 2.40 4.05 8.14
CA GLU A 161 2.58 3.50 6.79
C GLU A 161 1.41 3.82 5.85
N LEU A 162 0.25 4.26 6.35
CA LEU A 162 -0.90 4.66 5.53
C LEU A 162 -0.54 5.69 4.46
N LYS A 163 0.35 6.63 4.77
CA LYS A 163 0.79 7.65 3.81
C LYS A 163 1.53 7.10 2.59
N LYS A 164 2.03 5.86 2.66
CA LYS A 164 2.66 5.18 1.53
C LYS A 164 1.65 4.49 0.61
N LEU A 165 0.42 4.26 1.09
CA LEU A 165 -0.62 3.61 0.29
C LEU A 165 -1.09 4.47 -0.88
N ILE A 166 -0.86 5.79 -0.85
CA ILE A 166 -1.13 6.70 -1.99
C ILE A 166 -0.37 6.31 -3.28
N LEU A 167 0.71 5.51 -3.15
CA LEU A 167 1.45 4.97 -4.28
C LEU A 167 0.65 3.91 -5.05
N ILE A 168 -0.34 3.29 -4.39
CA ILE A 168 -1.21 2.27 -4.97
C ILE A 168 -2.41 2.96 -5.63
N LYS A 169 -2.34 3.16 -6.94
CA LYS A 169 -3.41 3.78 -7.72
C LYS A 169 -4.49 2.77 -8.09
N TYR A 170 -5.40 2.49 -7.15
CA TYR A 170 -6.40 1.43 -7.26
C TYR A 170 -7.28 1.55 -8.52
N GLU A 171 -7.62 2.75 -8.96
CA GLU A 171 -8.37 2.96 -10.22
C GLU A 171 -7.64 2.38 -11.42
N LYS A 172 -6.32 2.59 -11.51
CA LYS A 172 -5.46 2.02 -12.57
C LYS A 172 -5.37 0.50 -12.45
N LEU A 173 -5.30 -0.02 -11.22
CA LEU A 173 -5.31 -1.47 -10.99
C LEU A 173 -6.62 -2.10 -11.48
N TYR A 174 -7.76 -1.45 -11.29
CA TYR A 174 -9.05 -1.98 -11.77
C TYR A 174 -9.20 -1.91 -13.29
N ILE A 175 -8.58 -0.95 -13.97
CA ILE A 175 -8.48 -0.95 -15.44
C ILE A 175 -7.72 -2.20 -15.89
N GLU A 176 -6.55 -2.44 -15.30
CA GLU A 176 -5.71 -3.61 -15.58
C GLU A 176 -6.43 -4.94 -15.28
N ILE A 177 -7.13 -5.03 -14.14
CA ILE A 177 -7.93 -6.21 -13.76
C ILE A 177 -9.02 -6.48 -14.81
N ARG A 178 -9.71 -5.45 -15.31
CA ARG A 178 -10.74 -5.61 -16.35
C ARG A 178 -10.15 -6.08 -17.67
N GLU A 179 -8.96 -5.62 -18.06
CA GLU A 179 -8.24 -6.10 -19.25
C GLU A 179 -7.86 -7.58 -19.13
N ILE A 180 -7.33 -8.00 -17.97
CA ILE A 180 -7.00 -9.41 -17.71
C ILE A 180 -8.28 -10.25 -17.67
N TYR A 181 -9.38 -9.72 -17.12
CA TYR A 181 -10.67 -10.39 -17.08
C TYR A 181 -11.24 -10.64 -18.49
N GLN A 182 -11.10 -9.68 -19.41
CA GLN A 182 -11.50 -9.89 -20.81
C GLN A 182 -10.71 -11.02 -21.48
N GLN A 183 -9.41 -11.12 -21.22
CA GLN A 183 -8.58 -12.23 -21.72
C GLN A 183 -9.02 -13.57 -21.12
N TYR A 184 -9.33 -13.58 -19.82
CA TYR A 184 -9.91 -14.74 -19.15
C TYR A 184 -11.24 -15.17 -19.79
N GLN A 185 -12.16 -14.24 -20.06
CA GLN A 185 -13.45 -14.53 -20.67
C GLN A 185 -13.31 -15.15 -22.07
N GLN A 186 -12.36 -14.66 -22.86
CA GLN A 186 -12.04 -15.25 -24.17
C GLN A 186 -11.51 -16.68 -24.03
N LEU A 187 -10.63 -16.93 -23.06
CA LEU A 187 -10.12 -18.28 -22.79
C LEU A 187 -11.19 -19.23 -22.27
N GLU A 188 -12.07 -18.76 -21.39
CA GLU A 188 -13.19 -19.55 -20.88
C GLU A 188 -14.16 -19.92 -22.00
N TYR A 189 -14.46 -18.98 -22.90
CA TYR A 189 -15.28 -19.22 -24.09
C TYR A 189 -14.63 -20.27 -25.01
N GLU A 190 -13.37 -20.09 -25.39
CA GLU A 190 -12.62 -21.06 -26.21
C GLU A 190 -12.57 -22.45 -25.54
N TYR A 191 -12.41 -22.50 -24.20
CA TYR A 191 -12.42 -23.75 -23.44
C TYR A 191 -13.75 -24.51 -23.55
N ILE A 192 -14.87 -23.82 -23.42
CA ILE A 192 -16.22 -24.42 -23.50
C ILE A 192 -16.46 -25.04 -24.88
N ASP A 193 -16.00 -24.37 -25.94
CA ASP A 193 -16.14 -24.86 -27.31
C ASP A 193 -15.26 -26.10 -27.58
N ILE A 194 -14.04 -26.12 -27.04
CA ILE A 194 -13.04 -27.17 -27.30
C ILE A 194 -13.24 -28.41 -26.43
N LYS A 195 -13.65 -28.26 -25.15
CA LYS A 195 -13.68 -29.37 -24.18
C LYS A 195 -14.59 -30.54 -24.57
N ASN A 196 -15.62 -30.28 -25.38
CA ASN A 196 -16.55 -31.31 -25.85
C ASN A 196 -15.99 -32.10 -27.05
N GLN A 197 -14.99 -31.55 -27.74
CA GLN A 197 -14.41 -32.11 -28.96
C GLN A 197 -13.07 -32.80 -28.71
N TYR A 198 -12.36 -32.41 -27.65
CA TYR A 198 -11.01 -32.89 -27.36
C TYR A 198 -10.80 -33.11 -25.86
N GLU A 199 -10.00 -34.11 -25.54
CA GLU A 199 -9.49 -34.29 -24.19
C GLU A 199 -8.45 -33.18 -23.88
N LEU A 200 -8.79 -32.36 -22.88
CA LEU A 200 -7.94 -31.25 -22.44
C LEU A 200 -7.26 -31.60 -21.11
N PRO A 201 -6.02 -31.13 -20.88
CA PRO A 201 -5.35 -31.31 -19.60
C PRO A 201 -6.20 -30.77 -18.43
N LEU A 202 -6.29 -31.57 -17.36
CA LEU A 202 -7.08 -31.22 -16.16
C LEU A 202 -6.70 -29.85 -15.58
N PHE A 203 -5.42 -29.48 -15.64
CA PHE A 203 -4.93 -28.21 -15.09
C PHE A 203 -5.62 -26.98 -15.70
N ILE A 204 -6.07 -27.05 -16.97
CA ILE A 204 -6.74 -25.92 -17.64
C ILE A 204 -8.06 -25.61 -16.93
N SER A 205 -8.85 -26.65 -16.65
CA SER A 205 -10.13 -26.51 -15.96
C SER A 205 -9.97 -25.96 -14.53
N SER A 206 -8.97 -26.43 -13.80
CA SER A 206 -8.68 -25.94 -12.44
C SER A 206 -8.17 -24.50 -12.45
N MET A 207 -7.33 -24.15 -13.42
CA MET A 207 -6.81 -22.79 -13.58
C MET A 207 -7.93 -21.80 -13.89
N LEU A 208 -8.84 -22.13 -14.81
CA LEU A 208 -9.99 -21.27 -15.12
C LEU A 208 -10.91 -21.10 -13.91
N LEU A 209 -11.19 -22.18 -13.17
CA LEU A 209 -12.00 -22.11 -11.96
C LEU A 209 -11.37 -21.21 -10.89
N GLU A 210 -10.06 -21.35 -10.68
CA GLU A 210 -9.33 -20.54 -9.70
C GLU A 210 -9.29 -19.06 -10.12
N ALA A 211 -8.99 -18.79 -11.39
CA ALA A 211 -9.01 -17.44 -11.95
C ALA A 211 -10.39 -16.79 -11.76
N LYS A 212 -11.47 -17.53 -12.02
CA LYS A 212 -12.85 -17.05 -11.81
C LYS A 212 -13.08 -16.59 -10.37
N LYS A 213 -12.70 -17.42 -9.39
CA LYS A 213 -12.82 -17.08 -7.96
C LYS A 213 -11.98 -15.85 -7.61
N GLN A 214 -10.78 -15.72 -8.18
CA GLN A 214 -9.94 -14.54 -7.97
C GLN A 214 -10.60 -13.27 -8.52
N PHE A 215 -11.20 -13.31 -9.71
CA PHE A 215 -11.94 -12.17 -10.26
C PHE A 215 -13.17 -11.83 -9.43
N GLU A 216 -13.95 -12.83 -8.99
CA GLU A 216 -15.07 -12.63 -8.09
C GLU A 216 -14.63 -11.90 -6.81
N LYS A 217 -13.51 -12.32 -6.19
CA LYS A 217 -12.89 -11.63 -5.04
C LYS A 217 -12.50 -10.19 -5.40
N LEU A 218 -11.80 -9.97 -6.52
CA LEU A 218 -11.33 -8.63 -6.93
C LEU A 218 -12.49 -7.66 -7.17
N PHE A 219 -13.58 -8.11 -7.79
CA PHE A 219 -14.77 -7.28 -8.01
C PHE A 219 -15.55 -7.04 -6.72
N GLN A 220 -15.59 -7.99 -5.79
CA GLN A 220 -16.12 -7.75 -4.44
C GLN A 220 -15.29 -6.71 -3.69
N GLN A 221 -13.95 -6.78 -3.78
CA GLN A 221 -13.05 -5.79 -3.21
C GLN A 221 -13.28 -4.39 -3.82
N GLU A 222 -13.67 -4.28 -5.10
CA GLU A 222 -13.98 -2.99 -5.74
C GLU A 222 -15.18 -2.32 -5.06
N ILE A 223 -16.20 -3.13 -4.72
CA ILE A 223 -17.38 -2.68 -3.99
C ILE A 223 -16.98 -2.24 -2.58
N LEU A 224 -16.11 -2.98 -1.90
CA LEU A 224 -15.62 -2.63 -0.57
C LEU A 224 -14.84 -1.31 -0.58
N ILE A 225 -14.01 -1.06 -1.60
CA ILE A 225 -13.29 0.21 -1.73
C ILE A 225 -14.27 1.37 -1.89
N LYS A 226 -15.27 1.26 -2.78
CA LYS A 226 -16.28 2.31 -2.98
C LYS A 226 -17.11 2.58 -1.73
N LYS A 227 -17.49 1.51 -1.02
CA LYS A 227 -18.19 1.63 0.26
C LYS A 227 -17.29 2.28 1.31
N GLY A 228 -16.04 1.86 1.40
CA GLY A 228 -15.05 2.41 2.30
C GLY A 228 -14.80 3.90 2.07
N GLU A 229 -14.78 4.36 0.83
CA GLU A 229 -14.70 5.79 0.49
C GLU A 229 -15.91 6.57 1.03
N GLN A 230 -17.13 6.03 0.86
CA GLN A 230 -18.35 6.62 1.41
C GLN A 230 -18.35 6.64 2.94
N ASP A 231 -17.95 5.53 3.56
CA ASP A 231 -17.88 5.40 5.01
C ASP A 231 -16.85 6.38 5.59
N LEU A 232 -15.69 6.58 4.94
CA LEU A 232 -14.70 7.59 5.32
C LEU A 232 -15.22 9.02 5.13
N ALA A 233 -15.90 9.29 4.01
CA ALA A 233 -16.52 10.59 3.76
C ALA A 233 -17.54 10.96 4.85
N ILE A 234 -18.38 9.99 5.26
CA ILE A 234 -19.32 10.16 6.38
C ILE A 234 -18.58 10.34 7.70
N TYR A 235 -17.59 9.48 7.99
CA TYR A 235 -16.82 9.50 9.22
C TYR A 235 -16.11 10.85 9.45
N PHE A 236 -15.53 11.43 8.39
CA PHE A 236 -14.88 12.73 8.44
C PHE A 236 -15.78 13.92 8.05
N CYS A 237 -17.07 13.68 7.81
CA CYS A 237 -18.04 14.70 7.39
C CYS A 237 -17.58 15.52 6.16
N SER A 238 -16.98 14.86 5.16
CA SER A 238 -16.41 15.51 3.97
C SER A 238 -16.92 14.84 2.68
N ASN A 239 -17.70 15.59 1.89
CA ASN A 239 -18.38 15.07 0.69
C ASN A 239 -17.44 14.76 -0.48
N ASP A 240 -16.28 15.43 -0.55
CA ASP A 240 -15.31 15.30 -1.64
C ASP A 240 -14.04 14.54 -1.20
N LEU A 241 -14.12 13.77 -0.11
CA LEU A 241 -12.99 13.04 0.42
C LEU A 241 -12.66 11.81 -0.42
N THR A 242 -11.46 11.78 -0.99
CA THR A 242 -10.93 10.59 -1.64
C THR A 242 -10.14 9.74 -0.66
N ILE A 243 -10.12 8.42 -0.91
CA ILE A 243 -9.31 7.46 -0.11
C ILE A 243 -7.84 7.91 -0.04
N ASP A 244 -7.26 8.30 -1.18
CA ASP A 244 -5.86 8.73 -1.26
C ASP A 244 -5.54 9.90 -0.32
N ILE A 245 -6.40 10.93 -0.31
CA ILE A 245 -6.27 12.08 0.58
C ILE A 245 -6.40 11.61 2.03
N CYS A 246 -7.39 10.76 2.31
CA CYS A 246 -7.64 10.30 3.68
C CYS A 246 -6.47 9.53 4.27
N LEU A 247 -6.01 8.48 3.57
CA LEU A 247 -4.90 7.63 4.02
C LEU A 247 -3.61 8.45 4.19
N SER A 248 -3.34 9.36 3.25
CA SER A 248 -2.19 10.25 3.30
C SER A 248 -2.24 11.19 4.49
N THR A 249 -3.35 11.89 4.69
CA THR A 249 -3.49 12.90 5.74
C THR A 249 -3.42 12.27 7.13
N VAL A 250 -4.10 11.14 7.36
CA VAL A 250 -4.02 10.43 8.66
C VAL A 250 -2.61 9.92 8.91
N GLY A 251 -1.95 9.31 7.92
CA GLY A 251 -0.57 8.83 8.10
C GLY A 251 0.43 9.96 8.35
N GLN A 252 0.27 11.11 7.68
CA GLN A 252 1.09 12.31 7.95
C GLN A 252 0.84 12.88 9.34
N PHE A 253 -0.43 12.92 9.76
CA PHE A 253 -0.82 13.39 11.09
C PHE A 253 -0.11 12.59 12.20
N VAL A 254 -0.17 11.26 12.14
CA VAL A 254 0.45 10.38 13.13
C VAL A 254 1.98 10.48 13.09
N ASP A 255 2.59 10.44 11.91
CA ASP A 255 4.05 10.53 11.79
C ASP A 255 4.59 11.87 12.32
N LYS A 256 3.84 12.96 12.12
CA LYS A 256 4.22 14.27 12.64
C LYS A 256 4.14 14.36 14.16
N LEU A 257 3.10 13.79 14.77
CA LEU A 257 3.03 13.65 16.22
C LEU A 257 4.20 12.84 16.77
N ARG A 258 4.62 11.80 16.04
CA ARG A 258 5.80 10.99 16.38
C ARG A 258 7.09 11.76 16.34
N LEU A 259 7.33 12.52 15.29
CA LEU A 259 8.53 13.34 15.20
C LEU A 259 8.56 14.38 16.33
N ALA A 260 7.45 15.06 16.60
CA ALA A 260 7.34 16.02 17.69
C ALA A 260 7.59 15.38 19.07
N HIS A 261 7.04 14.17 19.31
CA HIS A 261 7.30 13.43 20.55
C HIS A 261 8.78 13.06 20.70
N ILE A 262 9.43 12.59 19.63
CA ILE A 262 10.86 12.27 19.63
C ILE A 262 11.71 13.52 19.91
N GLU A 263 11.34 14.66 19.34
CA GLU A 263 12.01 15.95 19.57
C GLU A 263 11.87 16.40 21.03
N ASN A 264 10.66 16.35 21.60
CA ASN A 264 10.41 16.65 23.01
C ASN A 264 11.26 15.76 23.94
N MET A 265 11.33 14.45 23.66
CA MET A 265 12.16 13.51 24.43
C MET A 265 13.66 13.83 24.36
N LYS A 266 14.14 14.30 23.20
CA LYS A 266 15.55 14.74 23.07
C LYS A 266 15.81 16.01 23.87
N GLU A 267 14.92 17.01 23.80
CA GLU A 267 15.05 18.24 24.56
C GLU A 267 15.04 18.00 26.07
N GLN A 268 14.14 17.15 26.56
CA GLN A 268 14.07 16.82 27.99
C GLN A 268 15.37 16.15 28.47
N LYS A 269 15.94 15.22 27.70
CA LYS A 269 17.23 14.59 28.02
C LYS A 269 18.38 15.60 28.06
N GLN A 270 18.40 16.57 27.14
CA GLN A 270 19.40 17.64 27.14
C GLN A 270 19.26 18.54 28.36
N LYS A 271 18.03 18.99 28.69
CA LYS A 271 17.75 19.82 29.87
C LYS A 271 18.21 19.12 31.16
N VAL A 272 17.88 17.83 31.34
CA VAL A 272 18.33 17.04 32.51
C VAL A 272 19.85 16.93 32.57
N SER A 273 20.52 16.76 31.43
CA SER A 273 21.99 16.68 31.36
C SER A 273 22.66 17.99 31.77
N ILE A 274 22.15 19.13 31.29
CA ILE A 274 22.64 20.47 31.65
C ILE A 274 22.41 20.73 33.14
N THR A 275 21.20 20.48 33.65
CA THR A 275 20.89 20.66 35.08
C THR A 275 21.78 19.78 35.98
N ASN A 276 22.08 18.54 35.55
CA ASN A 276 22.99 17.66 36.28
C ASN A 276 24.45 18.14 36.23
N TYR A 277 24.89 18.74 35.13
CA TYR A 277 26.20 19.37 35.01
C TYR A 277 26.31 20.60 35.93
N GLU A 278 25.31 21.48 35.92
CA GLU A 278 25.25 22.66 36.79
C GLU A 278 25.21 22.29 38.28
N ARG A 279 24.47 21.24 38.67
CA ARG A 279 24.46 20.72 40.04
C ARG A 279 25.82 20.17 40.46
N LYS A 280 26.56 19.50 39.58
CA LYS A 280 27.92 19.02 39.88
C LYS A 280 28.93 20.16 40.03
N HIS A 281 28.78 21.24 39.27
CA HIS A 281 29.69 22.40 39.33
C HIS A 281 29.35 23.40 40.44
N SER A 282 28.10 23.50 40.88
CA SER A 282 27.70 24.36 42.02
C SER A 282 28.12 23.81 43.40
N VAL A 283 28.37 22.50 43.51
CA VAL A 283 28.91 21.86 44.74
C VAL A 283 30.42 22.08 44.91
N LEU A 284 31.12 22.61 43.90
CA LEU A 284 32.58 22.77 43.88
C LEU A 284 33.10 24.19 44.22
N LEU A 285 32.26 25.12 44.69
CA LEU A 285 32.75 26.42 45.18
C LEU A 285 33.11 26.32 46.68
N PRO A 286 34.40 26.32 47.06
CA PRO A 286 34.77 26.36 48.46
C PRO A 286 34.38 27.71 49.06
N ILE A 287 33.57 27.64 50.12
CA ILE A 287 33.29 28.76 51.02
C ILE A 287 34.63 29.26 51.55
N LYS A 288 35.16 30.35 51.00
CA LYS A 288 36.28 31.08 51.59
C LYS A 288 35.79 31.63 52.94
N LYS A 289 36.15 30.95 54.03
CA LYS A 289 36.04 31.48 55.39
C LYS A 289 36.79 32.82 55.43
N LYS A 290 36.06 33.92 55.64
CA LYS A 290 36.64 35.20 56.05
C LYS A 290 37.26 34.99 57.44
N SER A 291 38.58 34.89 57.51
CA SER A 291 39.30 35.03 58.79
C SER A 291 39.30 36.51 59.18
N SER A 292 38.53 36.82 60.21
CA SER A 292 38.63 38.05 60.98
C SER A 292 39.97 38.10 61.71
N PHE A 293 40.81 39.09 61.38
CA PHE A 293 41.87 39.56 62.28
C PHE A 293 41.57 41.01 62.65
N LEU A 294 41.33 41.22 63.95
CA LEU A 294 41.18 42.51 64.61
C LEU A 294 42.53 43.22 64.71
N PRO A 295 42.56 44.56 64.77
CA PRO A 295 43.77 45.33 65.08
C PRO A 295 43.88 45.61 66.60
N GLY A 296 45.10 45.51 67.11
CA GLY A 296 45.58 45.96 68.43
C GLY A 296 47.06 45.61 68.48
N VAL A 297 48.00 46.45 68.89
CA VAL A 297 48.00 47.72 69.64
C VAL A 297 49.13 48.58 69.06
#